data_AF-A0A6N7HTT3-F1
#
_entry.id   AF-A0A6N7HTT3-F1
#
_cell.length_a   1.000
_cell.length_b   1.000
_cell.length_c   1.000
_cell.angle_alpha   90.00
_cell.angle_beta   90.00
_cell.angle_gamma   90.00
#
_symmetry.space_group_name_H-M   'P 1'
#
loop_
_entity.id
_entity.type
_entity.pdbx_description
1 polymer ?
#
loop_
_entity_poly.entity_id
_entity_poly.type
_entity_poly.pdbx_seq_one_letter_code
_entity_poly.pdbx_strand_id
1 'polypeptide(L)'
;MSDTALLLIALVIIVATPVAMVAIFRYRKRYFGRENSRSLLQYQHFAGQPEVVVDPALWEIGPQEIRTIAGQQGYTEVPSRYPGTLMFHRQPAPGPVSDTPCTPHPRPMISNTGSPHCRTRNRSFG
;
A
#
# COMPACT_ATOMS: atom_id res chain seq x y z
N MET A 1 -8.37 44.13 -42.69
CA MET A 1 -7.93 44.22 -41.28
C MET A 1 -6.87 45.30 -41.22
N SER A 2 -7.02 46.30 -40.35
CA SER A 2 -6.04 47.39 -40.22
C SER A 2 -4.77 46.90 -39.54
N ASP A 3 -3.60 47.40 -39.93
CA ASP A 3 -2.31 47.07 -39.32
C ASP A 3 -2.29 47.29 -37.80
N THR A 4 -3.09 48.24 -37.32
CA THR A 4 -3.34 48.50 -35.90
C THR A 4 -3.95 47.29 -35.17
N ALA A 5 -4.85 46.54 -35.81
CA ALA A 5 -5.44 45.35 -35.22
C ALA A 5 -4.41 44.21 -35.08
N LEU A 6 -3.51 44.06 -36.05
CA LEU A 6 -2.43 43.07 -35.99
C LEU A 6 -1.41 43.39 -34.89
N LEU A 7 -1.06 44.68 -34.70
CA LEU A 7 -0.16 45.10 -33.64
C LEU A 7 -0.74 44.85 -32.24
N LEU A 8 -2.04 45.11 -32.05
CA LEU A 8 -2.70 44.84 -30.77
C LEU A 8 -2.74 43.34 -30.46
N ILE A 9 -3.02 42.49 -31.46
CA ILE A 9 -3.01 41.04 -31.29
C ILE A 9 -1.60 40.54 -30.93
N ALA A 10 -0.56 41.02 -31.64
CA ALA A 10 0.82 40.64 -31.37
C ALA A 10 1.25 41.02 -29.94
N LEU A 11 0.87 42.22 -29.48
CA LEU A 11 1.18 42.68 -28.13
C LEU A 11 0.50 41.83 -27.05
N VAL A 12 -0.76 41.44 -27.24
CA VAL A 12 -1.47 40.54 -26.32
C VAL A 12 -0.79 39.17 -26.26
N ILE A 13 -0.37 38.61 -27.39
CA ILE A 13 0.33 37.31 -27.42
C ILE A 13 1.66 37.39 -26.67
N ILE A 14 2.46 38.43 -26.92
CA ILE A 14 3.78 38.63 -26.29
C ILE A 14 3.66 38.77 -24.77
N VAL A 15 2.60 39.41 -24.27
CA VAL A 15 2.40 39.60 -22.83
C VAL A 15 1.75 38.36 -22.17
N ALA A 16 0.81 37.71 -22.85
CA ALA A 16 0.08 36.56 -22.28
C ALA A 16 0.91 35.27 -22.26
N THR A 17 1.74 35.02 -23.28
CA THR A 17 2.56 33.81 -23.38
C THR A 17 3.56 33.59 -22.23
N PRO A 18 4.34 34.58 -21.75
CA PRO A 18 5.26 34.36 -20.63
C PRO A 18 4.51 34.07 -19.32
N VAL A 19 3.36 34.70 -19.08
CA VAL A 19 2.53 34.43 -17.90
C VAL A 19 2.00 32.99 -17.92
N ALA A 20 1.47 32.55 -19.07
CA ALA A 20 1.01 31.19 -19.26
C ALA A 20 2.16 30.17 -19.12
N MET A 21 3.33 30.45 -19.69
CA MET A 21 4.54 29.62 -19.56
C MET A 21 4.97 29.46 -18.11
N VAL A 22 5.02 30.55 -17.33
CA VAL A 22 5.39 30.49 -15.91
C VAL A 22 4.36 29.69 -15.11
N ALA A 23 3.06 29.86 -15.40
CA ALA A 23 2.01 29.10 -14.75
C ALA A 23 2.14 27.59 -15.06
N ILE A 24 2.31 27.22 -16.33
CA ILE A 24 2.48 25.83 -16.77
C ILE A 24 3.76 25.23 -16.18
N PHE A 25 4.87 25.97 -16.15
CA PHE A 25 6.13 25.50 -15.59
C PHE A 25 6.02 25.22 -14.09
N ARG A 26 5.38 26.12 -13.33
CA ARG A 26 5.10 25.88 -11.90
C ARG A 26 4.16 24.70 -11.69
N TYR A 27 3.17 24.53 -12.56
CA TYR A 27 2.23 23.41 -12.50
C TYR A 27 2.94 22.08 -12.78
N ARG A 28 3.74 22.02 -13.85
CA ARG A 28 4.53 20.83 -14.23
C ARG A 28 5.53 20.43 -13.15
N LYS A 29 6.22 21.40 -12.53
CA LYS A 29 7.18 21.10 -11.45
C LYS A 29 6.51 20.39 -10.27
N ARG A 30 5.27 20.78 -9.91
CA ARG A 30 4.50 20.13 -8.84
C ARG A 30 3.88 18.80 -9.24
N TYR A 31 3.51 18.63 -10.51
CA TYR A 31 2.94 17.36 -10.98
C TYR A 31 3.99 16.26 -11.10
N PHE A 32 5.17 16.59 -11.63
CA PHE A 32 6.20 15.59 -11.91
C PHE A 32 6.79 14.96 -10.63
N GLY A 33 6.94 15.71 -9.55
CA GLY A 33 7.46 15.16 -8.30
C GLY A 33 6.44 14.27 -7.55
N ARG A 34 5.13 14.49 -7.72
CA ARG A 34 4.08 13.64 -7.13
C ARG A 34 4.08 12.21 -7.69
N GLU A 35 4.20 12.07 -9.00
CA GLU A 35 4.14 10.76 -9.67
C GLU A 35 5.44 9.95 -9.46
N ASN A 36 6.58 10.64 -9.43
CA ASN A 36 7.86 10.04 -9.03
C ASN A 36 7.84 9.60 -7.56
N SER A 37 7.30 10.44 -6.66
CA SER A 37 7.15 10.11 -5.23
C SER A 37 6.32 8.84 -5.04
N ARG A 38 5.20 8.72 -5.77
CA ARG A 38 4.33 7.54 -5.72
C ARG A 38 5.06 6.28 -6.18
N SER A 39 5.78 6.36 -7.30
CA SER A 39 6.53 5.25 -7.87
C SER A 39 7.67 4.80 -6.95
N LEU A 40 8.42 5.75 -6.38
CA LEU A 40 9.51 5.48 -5.45
C LEU A 40 9.00 4.84 -4.15
N LEU A 41 7.90 5.34 -3.57
CA LEU A 41 7.29 4.70 -2.40
C LEU A 41 6.85 3.27 -2.70
N GLN A 42 6.18 3.06 -3.82
CA GLN A 42 5.65 1.75 -4.18
C GLN A 42 6.75 0.73 -4.47
N TYR A 43 7.76 1.10 -5.27
CA TYR A 43 8.74 0.16 -5.80
C TYR A 43 10.05 0.10 -5.00
N GLN A 44 10.39 1.10 -4.20
CA GLN A 44 11.60 1.07 -3.35
C GLN A 44 11.28 0.83 -1.88
N HIS A 45 10.31 1.55 -1.32
CA HIS A 45 10.01 1.45 0.12
C HIS A 45 9.12 0.26 0.44
N PHE A 46 8.01 0.09 -0.28
CA PHE A 46 7.06 -1.00 -0.05
C PHE A 46 7.40 -2.29 -0.84
N ALA A 47 8.68 -2.51 -1.16
CA ALA A 47 9.18 -3.62 -1.98
C ALA A 47 9.31 -4.99 -1.27
N GLY A 48 8.51 -5.22 -0.23
CA GLY A 48 8.49 -6.45 0.56
C GLY A 48 9.30 -6.44 1.85
N GLN A 49 9.80 -5.27 2.28
CA GLN A 49 10.42 -5.11 3.60
C GLN A 49 9.40 -5.41 4.71
N PRO A 50 9.81 -6.03 5.83
CA PRO A 50 8.88 -6.35 6.92
C PRO A 50 8.37 -5.11 7.65
N GLU A 51 9.22 -4.08 7.73
CA GLU A 51 8.95 -2.83 8.42
C GLU A 51 9.45 -1.67 7.56
N VAL A 52 8.63 -0.62 7.45
CA VAL A 52 8.93 0.58 6.66
C VAL A 52 8.57 1.80 7.49
N VAL A 53 9.52 2.73 7.64
CA VAL A 53 9.30 4.03 8.27
C VAL A 53 9.40 5.12 7.21
N VAL A 54 8.41 6.00 7.17
CA VAL A 54 8.28 7.05 6.16
C VAL A 54 7.99 8.37 6.85
N ASP A 55 8.78 9.41 6.57
CA ASP A 55 8.46 10.78 6.96
C ASP A 55 7.63 11.45 5.86
N PRO A 56 6.32 11.72 6.07
CA PRO A 56 5.46 12.36 5.08
C PRO A 56 5.95 13.73 4.60
N ALA A 57 6.75 14.45 5.40
CA ALA A 57 7.27 15.76 5.04
C ALA A 57 8.31 15.69 3.90
N LEU A 58 8.93 14.52 3.68
CA LEU A 58 9.92 14.31 2.63
C LEU A 58 9.29 13.94 1.28
N TRP A 59 7.97 13.74 1.22
CA TRP A 59 7.28 13.30 0.01
C TRP A 59 6.37 14.38 -0.54
N GLU A 60 6.27 14.45 -1.87
CA GLU A 60 5.33 15.35 -2.54
C GLU A 60 3.87 14.82 -2.52
N ILE A 61 3.63 13.69 -1.85
CA ILE A 61 2.30 13.11 -1.64
C ILE A 61 1.91 13.18 -0.16
N GLY A 62 0.62 13.40 0.10
CA GLY A 62 0.12 13.52 1.46
C GLY A 62 0.13 12.19 2.23
N PRO A 63 0.08 12.23 3.57
CA PRO A 63 0.13 11.04 4.43
C PRO A 63 -1.00 10.04 4.15
N GLN A 64 -2.19 10.52 3.77
CA GLN A 64 -3.30 9.65 3.40
C GLN A 64 -3.03 8.84 2.12
N GLU A 65 -2.32 9.44 1.15
CA GLU A 65 -1.95 8.74 -0.08
C GLU A 65 -0.87 7.68 0.20
N ILE A 66 0.10 7.99 1.06
CA ILE A 66 1.12 7.04 1.54
C ILE A 66 0.43 5.81 2.18
N ARG A 67 -0.54 6.02 3.07
CA ARG A 67 -1.33 4.94 3.70
C ARG A 67 -2.07 4.10 2.67
N THR A 68 -2.62 4.73 1.64
CA THR A 68 -3.33 4.04 0.56
C THR A 68 -2.38 3.14 -0.22
N ILE A 69 -1.20 3.64 -0.58
CA ILE A 69 -0.16 2.86 -1.28
C ILE A 69 0.32 1.71 -0.40
N ALA A 70 0.58 1.96 0.88
CA ALA A 70 0.99 0.94 1.85
C ALA A 70 -0.04 -0.20 1.92
N GLY A 71 -1.34 0.13 2.06
CA GLY A 71 -2.43 -0.84 2.10
C GLY A 71 -2.54 -1.67 0.82
N GLN A 72 -2.36 -1.05 -0.35
CA GLN A 72 -2.32 -1.76 -1.64
C GLN A 72 -1.17 -2.77 -1.75
N GLN A 73 -0.08 -2.55 -1.01
CA GLN A 73 1.08 -3.45 -0.95
C GLN A 73 1.02 -4.46 0.21
N GLY A 74 -0.11 -4.52 0.94
CA GLY A 74 -0.29 -5.44 2.07
C GLY A 74 0.38 -4.98 3.35
N TYR A 75 0.62 -3.68 3.52
CA TYR A 75 1.15 -3.11 4.75
C TYR A 75 0.03 -2.53 5.62
N THR A 76 0.24 -2.59 6.94
CA THR A 76 -0.63 -1.98 7.96
C THR A 76 0.14 -0.95 8.75
N GLU A 77 -0.46 0.21 8.99
CA GLU A 77 0.13 1.25 9.82
C GLU A 77 0.17 0.79 11.29
N VAL A 78 1.32 1.00 11.92
CA VAL A 78 1.55 0.76 13.33
C VAL A 78 2.01 2.05 14.01
N PRO A 79 1.80 2.21 15.33
CA PRO A 79 2.25 3.40 16.04
C PRO A 79 3.76 3.61 15.89
N SER A 80 4.16 4.75 15.32
CA SER A 80 5.57 5.11 15.22
C SER A 80 6.10 5.63 16.55
N ARG A 81 7.37 5.30 16.86
CA ARG A 81 8.11 5.91 17.98
C ARG A 81 8.68 7.28 17.63
N TYR A 82 8.75 7.63 16.36
CA TYR A 82 9.32 8.90 15.90
C TYR A 82 8.20 9.89 15.57
N PRO A 83 8.20 11.10 16.17
CA PRO A 83 7.17 12.09 15.94
C PRO A 83 7.17 12.53 14.47
N GLY A 84 5.98 12.66 13.90
CA GLY A 84 5.80 13.11 12.52
C GLY A 84 6.04 12.03 11.46
N THR A 85 6.41 10.79 11.83
CA THR A 85 6.62 9.69 10.88
C THR A 85 5.48 8.68 10.89
N LEU A 86 5.29 8.01 9.75
CA LEU A 86 4.41 6.87 9.59
C LEU A 86 5.23 5.58 9.59
N MET A 87 4.79 4.59 10.35
CA MET A 87 5.45 3.29 10.42
C MET A 87 4.47 2.21 9.94
N PHE A 88 4.97 1.29 9.13
CA PHE A 88 4.17 0.27 8.48
C PHE A 88 4.80 -1.10 8.65
N HIS A 89 3.98 -2.11 8.93
CA HIS A 89 4.37 -3.51 8.96
C HIS A 89 3.71 -4.27 7.82
N ARG A 90 4.48 -5.10 7.13
CA ARG A 90 3.96 -5.98 6.10
C ARG A 90 3.15 -7.08 6.77
N GLN A 91 1.87 -7.21 6.41
CA GLN A 91 1.12 -8.37 6.83
C GLN A 91 1.68 -9.59 6.11
N PRO A 92 1.91 -10.71 6.81
CA PRO A 92 2.12 -11.97 6.12
C PRO A 92 0.91 -12.18 5.22
N ALA A 93 1.16 -12.51 3.95
CA ALA A 93 0.09 -12.85 3.02
C ALA A 93 -0.81 -13.85 3.75
N PRO A 94 -2.15 -13.67 3.72
CA PRO A 94 -3.03 -14.69 4.27
C PRO A 94 -2.59 -15.99 3.61
N GLY A 95 -2.01 -16.87 4.42
CA GLY A 95 -1.67 -18.20 3.96
C GLY A 95 -2.93 -18.80 3.36
N PRO A 96 -2.82 -19.80 2.46
CA PRO A 96 -4.01 -20.55 2.06
C PRO A 96 -4.70 -20.94 3.37
N VAL A 97 -5.88 -20.34 3.62
CA VAL A 97 -6.75 -20.79 4.68
C VAL A 97 -6.98 -22.24 4.28
N SER A 98 -6.34 -23.16 5.00
CA SER A 98 -6.74 -24.55 5.01
C SER A 98 -8.09 -24.61 5.71
N ASP A 99 -9.09 -23.99 5.10
CA ASP A 99 -10.47 -24.39 5.16
C ASP A 99 -10.55 -25.70 4.36
N THR A 100 -9.78 -26.71 4.79
CA THR A 100 -10.21 -28.07 4.57
C THR A 100 -11.38 -28.18 5.53
N PRO A 101 -12.64 -28.29 5.06
CA PRO A 101 -13.67 -28.80 5.93
C PRO A 101 -13.11 -30.12 6.43
N CYS A 102 -13.02 -30.31 7.74
CA CYS A 102 -12.86 -31.64 8.30
C CYS A 102 -14.14 -32.39 7.93
N THR A 103 -14.25 -32.82 6.67
CA THR A 103 -15.28 -33.73 6.21
C THR A 103 -15.04 -34.97 7.05
N PRO A 104 -16.00 -35.37 7.90
CA PRO A 104 -15.89 -36.63 8.60
C PRO A 104 -15.76 -37.69 7.51
N HIS A 105 -14.58 -38.29 7.37
CA HIS A 105 -14.45 -39.47 6.54
C HIS A 105 -15.47 -40.48 7.06
N PRO A 106 -16.38 -41.02 6.22
CA PRO A 106 -17.23 -42.11 6.64
C PRO A 106 -16.31 -43.26 7.00
N ARG A 107 -16.20 -43.52 8.30
CA ARG A 107 -15.47 -44.66 8.83
C ARG A 107 -16.12 -45.90 8.21
N PRO A 108 -15.38 -46.78 7.52
CA PRO A 108 -15.95 -48.05 7.10
C PRO A 108 -16.47 -48.76 8.35
N MET A 109 -17.76 -49.10 8.36
CA MET A 109 -18.38 -49.90 9.40
C MET A 109 -17.72 -51.28 9.37
N ILE A 110 -16.68 -51.45 10.19
CA ILE A 110 -16.19 -52.78 10.53
C ILE A 110 -17.08 -53.26 11.67
N SER A 111 -18.10 -54.03 11.31
CA SER A 111 -18.82 -54.88 12.27
C SER A 111 -17.83 -55.89 12.81
N ASN A 112 -17.50 -55.81 14.10
CA ASN A 112 -17.13 -57.00 14.87
C ASN A 112 -17.45 -56.79 16.35
N THR A 113 -18.63 -57.28 16.69
CA THR A 113 -18.93 -58.10 17.87
C THR A 113 -17.76 -58.41 18.81
N GLY A 114 -17.90 -58.01 20.07
CA GLY A 114 -17.15 -58.58 21.20
C GLY A 114 -16.57 -57.56 22.20
N SER A 115 -17.43 -57.09 23.12
CA SER A 115 -17.28 -56.99 24.60
C SER A 115 -15.89 -57.03 25.30
N PRO A 116 -15.81 -56.61 26.59
CA PRO A 116 -15.11 -55.43 27.08
C PRO A 116 -13.78 -55.77 27.80
N HIS A 117 -13.16 -54.74 28.40
CA HIS A 117 -12.17 -54.71 29.49
C HIS A 117 -10.77 -54.15 29.21
N CYS A 118 -10.31 -53.40 30.23
CA CYS A 118 -8.95 -53.02 30.60
C CYS A 118 -8.29 -51.84 29.84
N ARG A 119 -7.52 -50.95 30.46
CA ARG A 119 -7.19 -50.66 31.87
C ARG A 119 -6.33 -49.39 31.83
N THR A 120 -6.60 -48.50 32.76
CA THR A 120 -5.90 -47.25 33.11
C THR A 120 -4.36 -47.36 33.08
N ARG A 121 -3.66 -46.33 32.58
CA ARG A 121 -2.35 -45.95 33.15
C ARG A 121 -1.98 -44.48 32.92
N ASN A 122 -1.99 -43.74 34.02
CA ASN A 122 -1.32 -42.45 34.23
C ASN A 122 0.21 -42.58 34.13
N ARG A 123 0.90 -41.50 33.74
CA ARG A 123 2.18 -40.98 34.31
C ARG A 123 2.52 -39.68 33.56
N SER A 124 2.38 -38.47 34.12
CA SER A 124 3.18 -37.79 35.15
C SER A 124 4.65 -37.57 34.75
N PHE A 125 4.92 -36.29 34.43
CA PHE A 125 6.10 -35.44 34.65
C PHE A 125 7.47 -36.10 34.89
N GLY A 126 8.44 -35.61 34.10
CA GLY A 126 9.83 -35.43 34.51
C GLY A 126 10.15 -33.94 34.49
#